data_AF-A0A7X7BH51-F1
#
_entry.id   AF-A0A7X7BH51-F1
#
_cell.length_a   1.000
_cell.length_b   1.000
_cell.length_c   1.000
_cell.angle_alpha   90.00
_cell.angle_beta   90.00
_cell.angle_gamma   90.00
#
_symmetry.space_group_name_H-M   'P 1'
#
loop_
_entity.id
_entity.type
_entity.pdbx_description
1 polymer ?
#
loop_
_entity_poly.entity_id
_entity_poly.type
_entity_poly.pdbx_seq_one_letter_code
_entity_poly.pdbx_strand_id
1 'polypeptide(L)' 'PVFEIAELKARAEAICGLPQPIKRKDRTVGIVRSRDGEILDRIYQLAD' A
#
# COMPACT_ATOMS: atom_id res chain seq x y z
N PRO A 1 -0.82 9.89 -24.14
CA PRO A 1 -0.21 11.00 -23.37
C PRO A 1 0.65 10.40 -22.25
N VAL A 2 1.72 11.09 -21.86
CA VAL A 2 2.63 10.69 -20.77
C VAL A 2 2.45 11.69 -19.62
N PHE A 3 2.45 11.18 -18.39
CA PHE A 3 2.26 11.96 -17.17
C PHE A 3 3.23 11.47 -16.10
N GLU A 4 3.53 12.35 -15.14
CA GLU A 4 4.23 11.98 -13.92
C GLU A 4 3.33 11.16 -12.99
N ILE A 5 3.93 10.28 -12.18
CA ILE A 5 3.17 9.40 -11.27
C ILE A 5 2.33 10.20 -10.27
N ALA A 6 2.79 11.39 -9.87
CA ALA A 6 2.07 12.28 -8.96
C ALA A 6 0.76 12.81 -9.58
N GLU A 7 0.73 13.09 -10.88
CA GLU A 7 -0.46 13.57 -11.58
C GLU A 7 -1.52 12.46 -11.65
N LEU A 8 -1.09 11.22 -11.87
CA LEU A 8 -1.96 10.05 -11.88
C LEU A 8 -2.59 9.80 -10.51
N LYS A 9 -1.80 9.93 -9.43
CA LYS A 9 -2.30 9.85 -8.05
C LYS A 9 -3.36 10.93 -7.78
N ALA A 10 -3.06 12.19 -8.08
CA ALA A 10 -3.97 13.31 -7.85
C ALA A 10 -5.29 13.13 -8.60
N ARG A 11 -5.23 12.63 -9.85
CA ARG A 11 -6.42 12.31 -10.63
C ARG A 11 -7.25 11.20 -9.99
N ALA A 12 -6.62 10.14 -9.47
CA ALA A 12 -7.33 9.06 -8.78
C ALA A 12 -8.03 9.56 -7.51
N GLU A 13 -7.35 10.38 -6.70
CA GLU A 13 -7.93 10.97 -5.48
C GLU A 13 -9.05 11.98 -5.80
N ALA A 14 -8.98 12.70 -6.93
CA ALA A 14 -10.06 13.60 -7.36
C ALA A 14 -11.34 12.86 -7.76
N ILE A 15 -11.22 11.62 -8.26
CA ILE A 15 -12.37 10.81 -8.69
C ILE A 15 -12.94 10.00 -7.51
N CYS A 16 -12.07 9.36 -6.73
CA CYS A 16 -12.46 8.42 -5.69
C CYS A 16 -12.49 9.02 -4.28
N GLY A 17 -11.97 10.24 -4.10
CA GLY A 17 -11.67 10.81 -2.79
C GLY A 17 -10.38 10.24 -2.18
N LEU A 18 -10.04 10.74 -0.99
CA LEU A 18 -8.95 10.20 -0.20
C LEU A 18 -9.37 8.87 0.44
N PRO A 19 -8.61 7.78 0.26
CA PRO A 19 -8.98 6.48 0.82
C PRO A 19 -8.90 6.51 2.35
N GLN A 20 -9.92 5.92 3.00
CA GLN A 20 -9.90 5.77 4.45
C GLN A 20 -8.80 4.76 4.86
N PRO A 21 -7.91 5.11 5.80
CA PRO A 21 -6.87 4.19 6.25
C PRO A 21 -7.47 2.94 6.89
N ILE A 22 -6.94 1.77 6.52
CA ILE A 22 -7.33 0.49 7.12
C ILE A 22 -6.56 0.30 8.43
N LYS A 23 -7.28 0.04 9.52
CA LYS A 23 -6.69 -0.27 10.84
C LYS A 23 -6.05 -1.66 10.82
N ARG A 24 -4.83 -1.77 11.36
CA ARG A 24 -4.05 -3.02 11.41
C ARG A 24 -3.68 -3.33 12.86
N LYS A 25 -3.52 -4.61 13.18
CA LYS A 25 -2.93 -5.12 14.43
C LYS A 25 -1.42 -5.35 14.22
N ASP A 26 -0.64 -5.42 15.29
CA ASP A 26 0.82 -5.56 15.21
C ASP A 26 1.28 -6.95 14.72
N ARG A 27 0.39 -7.94 14.74
CA ARG A 27 0.72 -9.30 14.30
C ARG A 27 1.03 -9.33 12.81
N THR A 28 2.24 -9.74 12.46
CA THR A 28 2.63 -10.07 11.08
C THR A 28 1.98 -11.40 10.66
N VAL A 29 1.32 -11.40 9.50
CA VAL A 29 0.66 -12.57 8.89
C VAL A 29 1.36 -13.06 7.62
N GLY A 30 2.26 -12.24 7.05
CA GLY A 30 3.06 -12.63 5.88
C GLY A 30 4.32 -11.77 5.75
N ILE A 31 5.34 -12.31 5.09
CA ILE A 31 6.60 -11.61 4.81
C ILE A 31 6.80 -11.58 3.30
N VAL A 32 7.02 -10.39 2.75
CA VAL A 32 7.38 -10.20 1.35
C VAL A 32 8.91 -10.21 1.27
N ARG A 33 9.47 -11.20 0.59
CA ARG A 33 10.91 -11.31 0.36
C ARG A 33 11.27 -10.86 -1.05
N SER A 34 12.40 -10.16 -1.17
CA SER A 34 13.03 -9.85 -2.45
C SER A 34 13.54 -11.14 -3.11
N ARG A 35 13.92 -11.02 -4.38
CA ARG A 35 14.55 -12.13 -5.11
C ARG A 35 15.85 -12.60 -4.46
N ASP A 36 16.53 -11.70 -3.75
CA ASP A 36 17.81 -11.94 -3.10
C ASP A 36 17.64 -12.41 -1.65
N GLY A 37 16.39 -12.62 -1.20
CA GLY A 37 16.04 -13.16 0.11
C GLY A 37 15.86 -12.11 1.21
N GLU A 38 16.17 -10.83 0.94
CA GLU A 38 15.94 -9.73 1.89
C GLU A 38 14.45 -9.50 2.14
N ILE A 39 14.10 -8.97 3.31
CA ILE A 39 12.72 -8.62 3.64
C ILE A 39 12.41 -7.24 3.07
N LEU A 40 11.49 -7.18 2.10
CA LEU A 40 11.00 -5.93 1.52
C LEU A 40 9.86 -5.33 2.33
N ASP A 41 8.91 -6.17 2.76
CA ASP A 41 7.72 -5.71 3.47
C ASP A 41 7.12 -6.81 4.36
N ARG A 42 6.22 -6.39 5.26
CA ARG A 42 5.45 -7.25 6.16
C ARG A 42 3.97 -6.99 5.97
N ILE A 43 3.21 -8.06 5.84
CA ILE A 43 1.74 -8.02 5.79
C ILE A 43 1.23 -8.20 7.22
N TYR A 44 0.39 -7.28 7.67
CA TYR A 44 -0.15 -7.25 9.03
C TYR A 44 -1.60 -7.74 9.08
N GLN A 45 -1.98 -8.33 10.21
CA GLN A 45 -3.37 -8.68 10.49
C GLN A 45 -4.23 -7.42 10.51
N LEU A 46 -5.44 -7.46 9.93
CA LEU A 46 -6.37 -6.34 10.00
C LEU A 46 -7.07 -6.28 11.37
N ALA A 47 -7.42 -5.06 11.78
CA ALA A 47 -8.39 -4.89 12.86
C ALA A 47 -9.80 -5.22 12.35
N ASP A 48 -10.65 -5.71 13.25
CA ASP A 48 -12.05 -6.02 12.96
C ASP A 48 -12.87 -4.74 12.70
#